data_AF-A0A151RF13-F1
#
_entry.id   AF-A0A151RF13-F1
#
_cell.length_a   1.000
_cell.length_b   1.000
_cell.length_c   1.000
_cell.angle_alpha   90.00
_cell.angle_beta   90.00
_cell.angle_gamma   90.00
#
_symmetry.space_group_name_H-M   'P 1'
#
loop_
_entity.id
_entity.type
_entity.pdbx_description
1 polymer ?
#
loop_
_entity_poly.entity_id
_entity_poly.type
_entity_poly.pdbx_seq_one_letter_code
_entity_poly.pdbx_strand_id
1 'polypeptide(L)' 'MWRLHRICQSSISKLIRLEPCQPGERVYIGGTSNPPFFYMNQCLFRNLGVCLPFTQFECDFLNFLNSAPCQLHPNS' A
#
# COMPACT_ATOMS: atom_id res chain seq x y z
N MET A 1 -15.72 -11.61 11.01
CA MET A 1 -15.42 -12.35 9.77
C MET A 1 -14.47 -11.50 8.94
N TRP A 2 -13.16 -11.70 9.06
CA TRP A 2 -12.17 -10.93 8.30
C TRP A 2 -12.20 -11.42 6.85
N ARG A 3 -12.78 -10.65 5.92
CA ARG A 3 -12.62 -10.95 4.49
C ARG A 3 -11.12 -10.83 4.20
N LEU A 4 -10.51 -11.90 3.70
CA LEU A 4 -9.17 -11.86 3.13
C LEU A 4 -9.23 -10.97 1.89
N HIS A 5 -8.86 -9.71 2.03
CA HIS A 5 -8.71 -8.81 0.90
C HIS A 5 -7.43 -9.18 0.15
N ARG A 6 -7.53 -9.32 -1.17
CA ARG A 6 -6.38 -9.57 -2.01
C ARG A 6 -5.58 -8.27 -2.12
N ILE A 7 -4.50 -8.17 -1.34
CA ILE A 7 -3.61 -7.00 -1.31
C ILE A 7 -2.65 -7.01 -2.50
N CYS A 8 -2.29 -8.19 -3.00
CA CYS A 8 -1.39 -8.37 -4.12
C CYS A 8 -1.85 -9.50 -5.04
N GLN A 9 -1.46 -9.41 -6.32
CA GLN A 9 -1.62 -10.50 -7.27
C GLN A 9 -0.78 -11.71 -6.86
N SER A 10 -1.26 -12.91 -7.18
CA SER A 10 -0.59 -14.16 -6.78
C SER A 10 0.82 -14.32 -7.37
N SER A 11 1.11 -13.67 -8.49
CA SER A 11 2.42 -13.67 -9.14
C SER A 11 3.47 -12.93 -8.31
N ILE A 12 3.08 -11.87 -7.59
CA ILE A 12 3.99 -11.01 -6.84
C ILE A 12 3.95 -11.24 -5.33
N SER A 13 2.98 -12.01 -4.82
CA SER A 13 2.81 -12.22 -3.37
C SER A 13 4.01 -12.89 -2.70
N LYS A 14 4.87 -13.55 -3.48
CA LYS A 14 6.13 -14.16 -3.00
C LYS A 14 7.32 -13.18 -3.00
N LEU A 15 7.18 -12.03 -3.65
CA LEU A 15 8.24 -11.01 -3.81
C LEU A 15 8.15 -9.90 -2.77
N ILE A 16 7.01 -9.79 -2.08
CA ILE A 16 6.77 -8.77 -1.06
C ILE A 16 6.45 -9.44 0.27
N ARG A 17 6.85 -8.79 1.36
CA ARG A 17 6.47 -9.17 2.73
C ARG A 17 5.52 -8.12 3.26
N LEU A 18 4.38 -8.55 3.78
CA LEU A 18 3.37 -7.69 4.38
C LEU A 18 3.39 -7.88 5.89
N GLU A 19 3.57 -6.79 6.62
CA GLU A 19 3.63 -6.80 8.08
C GLU A 19 2.73 -5.68 8.63
N PRO A 20 2.05 -5.91 9.77
CA PRO A 20 1.34 -4.84 10.46
C PRO A 20 2.34 -3.83 11.05
N CYS A 21 1.99 -2.55 11.01
CA CYS A 21 2.74 -1.52 11.71
C CYS A 21 2.77 -1.81 13.21
N GLN A 22 3.93 -1.66 13.84
CA GLN A 22 4.11 -1.88 15.26
C GLN A 22 3.60 -0.67 16.07
N PRO A 23 3.14 -0.88 17.31
CA PRO A 23 2.79 0.24 18.20
C PRO A 23 3.98 1.20 18.38
N GLY A 24 3.76 2.50 18.13
CA GLY A 24 4.79 3.54 18.26
C GLY A 24 5.71 3.71 17.04
N GLU A 25 5.52 2.91 15.98
CA GLU A 25 6.22 3.08 14.72
C GLU A 25 5.80 4.38 14.03
N ARG A 26 6.77 5.24 13.71
CA ARG A 26 6.49 6.47 12.96
C ARG A 26 6.29 6.10 11.49
N VAL A 27 5.07 6.25 11.01
CA VAL A 27 4.73 6.09 9.60
C VAL A 27 5.29 7.28 8.82
N TYR A 28 6.55 7.18 8.39
CA TYR A 28 7.20 8.15 7.50
C TYR A 28 7.40 7.54 6.11
N ILE A 29 7.54 8.39 5.10
CA ILE A 29 7.89 8.03 3.71
C ILE A 29 9.05 7.02 3.76
N GLY A 30 8.91 5.89 3.06
CA GLY A 30 9.67 4.64 3.22
C GLY A 30 11.11 4.75 3.76
N GLY A 31 11.48 3.83 4.66
CA GLY A 31 12.81 3.82 5.27
C GLY A 31 13.92 3.55 4.27
N THR A 32 15.14 4.01 4.58
CA THR A 32 16.37 3.72 3.80
C THR A 32 16.93 2.32 4.04
N SER A 33 16.09 1.36 4.44
CA SER A 33 16.50 0.01 4.81
C SER A 33 16.72 -0.88 3.59
N ASN A 34 17.38 -2.02 3.81
CA ASN A 34 17.49 -3.10 2.83
C ASN A 34 16.89 -4.39 3.42
N PRO A 35 15.83 -4.97 2.83
CA PRO A 35 15.13 -4.53 1.62
C PRO A 35 14.34 -3.21 1.83
N PRO A 36 14.06 -2.47 0.74
CA PRO A 36 13.25 -1.26 0.81
C PRO A 36 11.81 -1.60 1.21
N PHE A 37 11.17 -0.72 1.98
CA PHE A 37 9.77 -0.83 2.35
C PHE A 37 9.05 0.51 2.29
N PHE A 38 7.73 0.46 2.26
CA PHE A 38 6.85 1.62 2.37
C PHE A 38 5.63 1.25 3.21
N TYR A 39 4.98 2.25 3.79
CA TYR A 39 3.70 2.07 4.47
C TYR A 39 2.54 2.40 3.55
N MET A 40 1.42 1.70 3.71
CA MET A 40 0.14 2.02 3.09
C MET A 40 -0.99 1.75 4.07
N ASN A 41 -2.03 2.58 3.99
CA ASN A 41 -3.22 2.36 4.80
C ASN A 41 -3.99 1.13 4.29
N GLN A 42 -4.37 0.24 5.21
CA GLN A 42 -5.17 -0.95 4.90
C GLN A 42 -6.50 -0.61 4.20
N CYS A 43 -7.07 0.57 4.46
CA CYS A 43 -8.31 1.04 3.84
C CYS A 43 -8.20 1.16 2.32
N LEU A 44 -7.00 1.37 1.77
CA LEU A 44 -6.83 1.41 0.32
C LEU A 44 -7.19 0.04 -0.29
N PHE A 45 -6.66 -1.04 0.26
CA PHE A 45 -6.98 -2.40 -0.20
C PHE A 45 -8.40 -2.83 0.16
N ARG A 46 -8.86 -2.48 1.37
CA ARG A 46 -10.15 -2.93 1.89
C ARG A 46 -11.34 -2.18 1.30
N ASN A 47 -11.24 -0.86 1.16
CA ASN A 47 -12.35 0.02 0.79
C ASN A 47 -12.26 0.44 -0.68
N LEU A 48 -11.07 0.75 -1.20
CA LEU A 48 -10.91 1.14 -2.61
C LEU A 48 -10.66 -0.06 -3.53
N GLY A 49 -10.29 -1.22 -2.99
CA GLY A 49 -10.09 -2.44 -3.76
C GLY A 49 -8.84 -2.44 -4.65
N VAL A 50 -7.93 -1.48 -4.45
CA VAL A 50 -6.63 -1.46 -5.13
C VAL A 50 -5.81 -2.70 -4.73
N CYS A 51 -4.98 -3.18 -5.66
CA CYS A 51 -4.19 -4.40 -5.48
C CYS A 51 -2.81 -4.20 -6.11
N LEU A 52 -1.75 -4.70 -5.47
CA LEU A 52 -0.39 -4.60 -6.00
C LEU A 52 -0.10 -5.67 -7.08
N PRO A 53 0.73 -5.35 -8.10
CA PRO A 53 1.22 -4.00 -8.40
C PRO A 53 0.09 -3.13 -8.95
N PHE A 54 0.18 -1.82 -8.76
CA PHE A 54 -0.79 -0.90 -9.36
C PHE A 54 -0.80 -1.05 -10.87
N THR A 55 -2.00 -0.95 -11.44
CA THR A 55 -2.20 -0.85 -12.87
C THR A 55 -1.63 0.46 -13.41
N GLN A 56 -1.37 0.51 -14.72
CA GLN A 56 -0.91 1.74 -15.35
C GLN A 56 -1.87 2.90 -15.10
N PHE A 57 -3.19 2.64 -15.19
CA PHE A 57 -4.21 3.64 -14.91
C PHE A 57 -4.13 4.19 -13.48
N GLU A 58 -3.98 3.33 -12.46
CA GLU A 58 -3.85 3.77 -11.06
C GLU A 58 -2.58 4.60 -10.86
N CYS A 59 -1.45 4.20 -11.48
CA CYS A 59 -0.22 4.99 -11.46
C CYS A 59 -0.42 6.37 -12.11
N ASP A 60 -1.04 6.43 -13.29
CA ASP A 60 -1.28 7.68 -14.02
C ASP A 60 -2.24 8.59 -13.26
N PHE A 61 -3.27 8.01 -12.65
CA PHE A 61 -4.22 8.75 -11.81
C PHE A 61 -3.53 9.36 -10.59
N LEU A 62 -2.69 8.60 -9.89
CA LEU A 62 -1.91 9.08 -8.75
C LEU A 62 -0.93 10.19 -9.15
N ASN A 63 -0.26 10.03 -10.30
CA ASN A 63 0.62 11.05 -10.88
C ASN A 63 -0.15 12.33 -11.23
N PHE A 64 -1.34 12.21 -11.82
CA PHE A 64 -2.21 13.34 -12.12
C PHE A 64 -2.61 14.11 -10.85
N LEU A 65 -2.87 13.40 -9.76
CA LEU A 65 -3.14 13.98 -8.44
C LEU A 65 -1.87 14.46 -7.71
N ASN A 66 -0.68 14.32 -8.31
CA ASN A 66 0.62 14.60 -7.70
C ASN A 66 0.78 13.95 -6.31
N SER A 67 0.32 12.70 -6.18
CA SER A 67 0.23 11.98 -4.91
C SER A 67 0.81 10.58 -5.02
N ALA A 68 1.67 10.18 -4.08
CA ALA A 68 2.16 8.81 -3.98
C ALA A 68 1.12 7.91 -3.27
N PRO A 69 1.10 6.59 -3.55
CA PRO A 69 0.19 5.65 -2.90
C PRO A 69 0.24 5.70 -1.37
N CYS A 70 1.43 5.90 -0.80
CA CYS A 70 1.66 5.98 0.65
C CYS A 70 1.12 7.28 1.29
N GLN A 71 0.79 8.29 0.49
CA GLN A 71 0.21 9.55 0.97
C GLN A 71 -1.32 9.50 1.05
N LEU A 72 -1.95 8.47 0.47
CA LEU A 72 -3.39 8.31 0.55
C LEU A 72 -3.80 7.82 1.94
N HIS A 73 -4.46 8.70 2.68
CA HIS A 73 -5.06 8.40 3.98
C HIS A 73 -6.58 8.61 3.90
N PRO A 74 -7.41 7.80 4.57
CA PRO A 74 -8.82 8.11 4.73
C PRO A 74 -9.00 9.50 5.36
N ASN A 75 -9.89 10.32 4.80
CA ASN A 75 -10.30 11.56 5.43
C ASN A 75 -11.16 11.22 6.65
N SER A 76 -10.70 11.61 7.85
CA SER A 76 -11.35 11.48 9.18
C SER A 76 -12.17 10.20 9.41
#